data_AF-A0A0G1MKW2-F1
#
_entry.id   AF-A0A0G1MKW2-F1
#
_cell.length_a   1.000
_cell.length_b   1.000
_cell.length_c   1.000
_cell.angle_alpha   90.00
_cell.angle_beta   90.00
_cell.angle_gamma   90.00
#
_symmetry.space_group_name_H-M   'P 1'
#
loop_
_entity.id
_entity.type
_entity.pdbx_description
1 polymer ?
#
loop_
_entity_poly.entity_id
_entity_poly.type
_entity_poly.pdbx_seq_one_letter_code
_entity_poly.pdbx_strand_id
1 'polypeptide(L)'
;YFCDTGLACFAQSISSPEALSGHPLLGAIFETAVLGEIRKLASLLATKPNFYHWRASSGAEVDLILERDGKFFPIEIKATHQPKVSAAYLQKLRKSALLMPPIGLISAEEQSYLVK
;
A
#
# COMPACT_ATOMS: atom_id res chain seq x y z
N TYR A 1 10.87 -6.80 -0.98
CA TYR A 1 9.74 -7.11 -1.87
C TYR A 1 10.29 -7.71 -3.16
N PHE A 2 9.87 -8.94 -3.51
CA PHE A 2 10.04 -9.45 -4.87
C PHE A 2 9.28 -8.48 -5.79
N CYS A 3 9.97 -7.86 -6.75
CA CYS A 3 9.39 -6.73 -7.51
C CYS A 3 8.47 -7.15 -8.66
N ASP A 4 8.31 -8.45 -8.91
CA ASP A 4 7.53 -8.96 -10.04
C ASP A 4 6.40 -9.86 -9.55
N THR A 5 5.17 -9.35 -9.63
CA THR A 5 3.96 -10.05 -9.25
C THR A 5 3.59 -11.16 -10.23
N GLY A 6 3.98 -11.04 -11.51
CA GLY A 6 3.79 -12.09 -12.50
C GLY A 6 4.67 -13.31 -12.20
N LEU A 7 5.94 -13.08 -11.86
CA LEU A 7 6.84 -14.15 -11.42
C LEU A 7 6.38 -14.80 -10.12
N ALA A 8 5.88 -14.00 -9.16
CA ALA A 8 5.29 -14.52 -7.93
C ALA A 8 4.06 -15.41 -8.22
N CYS A 9 3.15 -14.97 -9.09
CA CYS A 9 2.01 -15.77 -9.52
C CYS A 9 2.46 -17.07 -10.21
N PHE A 10 3.45 -16.99 -11.12
CA PHE A 10 3.99 -18.16 -11.81
C PHE A 10 4.60 -19.17 -10.84
N ALA A 11 5.44 -18.74 -9.90
CA ALA A 11 6.06 -19.60 -8.89
C ALA A 11 5.01 -20.29 -7.99
N GLN A 12 3.87 -19.64 -7.77
CA GLN A 12 2.77 -20.15 -6.97
C GLN A 12 1.73 -20.93 -7.79
N SER A 13 1.98 -21.19 -9.07
CA SER A 13 1.04 -21.84 -9.99
C SER A 13 -0.32 -21.14 -10.08
N ILE A 14 -0.35 -19.82 -9.90
CA ILE A 14 -1.54 -18.98 -10.06
C ILE A 14 -1.61 -18.56 -11.53
N SER A 15 -2.51 -19.17 -12.29
CA SER A 15 -2.58 -19.02 -13.74
C SER A 15 -3.77 -18.19 -14.25
N SER A 16 -4.68 -17.76 -13.37
CA SER A 16 -5.82 -16.91 -13.75
C SER A 16 -6.21 -15.91 -12.65
N PRO A 17 -6.93 -14.82 -13.00
CA PRO A 17 -7.49 -13.89 -12.02
C PRO A 17 -8.42 -14.57 -11.00
N GLU A 18 -9.23 -15.54 -11.45
CA GLU A 18 -10.15 -16.28 -10.59
C GLU A 18 -9.37 -17.11 -9.56
N ALA A 19 -8.27 -17.75 -9.98
CA ALA A 19 -7.38 -18.48 -9.08
C ALA A 19 -6.73 -17.55 -8.04
N LEU A 20 -6.40 -16.32 -8.42
CA LEU A 20 -5.84 -15.32 -7.51
C LEU A 20 -6.88 -14.80 -6.51
N SER A 21 -8.15 -14.63 -6.93
CA SER A 21 -9.20 -13.99 -6.14
C SER A 21 -9.47 -14.63 -4.77
N GLY A 22 -9.30 -15.96 -4.66
CA GLY A 22 -9.42 -16.70 -3.41
C GLY A 22 -8.08 -17.10 -2.78
N HIS A 23 -6.96 -16.70 -3.39
CA HIS A 23 -5.64 -17.15 -2.96
C HIS A 23 -5.18 -16.41 -1.69
N PRO A 24 -4.56 -17.09 -0.70
CA PRO A 24 -4.03 -16.44 0.50
C PRO A 24 -3.02 -15.30 0.24
N LEU A 25 -2.39 -15.31 -0.94
CA LEU A 25 -1.41 -14.30 -1.35
C LEU A 25 -2.02 -13.09 -2.07
N LEU A 26 -3.33 -13.04 -2.30
CA LEU A 26 -3.98 -11.92 -3.01
C LEU A 26 -3.56 -10.57 -2.42
N GLY A 27 -3.63 -10.41 -1.09
CA GLY A 27 -3.26 -9.18 -0.41
C GLY A 27 -1.82 -8.77 -0.70
N ALA A 28 -0.86 -9.66 -0.45
CA ALA A 28 0.56 -9.39 -0.65
C ALA A 28 0.92 -9.12 -2.12
N ILE A 29 0.30 -9.84 -3.06
CA ILE A 29 0.48 -9.63 -4.51
C ILE A 29 -0.07 -8.26 -4.90
N PHE A 30 -1.26 -7.92 -4.43
CA PHE A 30 -1.90 -6.63 -4.71
C PHE A 30 -1.10 -5.45 -4.13
N GLU A 31 -0.69 -5.54 -2.85
CA GLU A 31 0.18 -4.56 -2.20
C GLU A 31 1.48 -4.33 -2.98
N THR A 32 2.11 -5.43 -3.43
CA THR A 32 3.34 -5.37 -4.23
C THR A 32 3.10 -4.73 -5.60
N ALA A 33 1.99 -5.06 -6.28
CA ALA A 33 1.63 -4.47 -7.56
C ALA A 33 1.42 -2.95 -7.42
N VAL A 34 0.64 -2.52 -6.43
CA VAL A 34 0.37 -1.10 -6.16
C VAL A 34 1.66 -0.35 -5.84
N LEU A 35 2.53 -0.90 -4.99
CA LEU A 35 3.83 -0.31 -4.69
C LEU A 35 4.70 -0.17 -5.94
N GLY A 36 4.68 -1.18 -6.82
CA GLY A 36 5.34 -1.15 -8.11
C GLY A 36 4.86 0.01 -8.99
N GLU A 37 3.55 0.21 -9.11
CA GLU A 37 2.96 1.32 -9.85
C GLU A 37 3.34 2.68 -9.25
N ILE A 38 3.24 2.84 -7.93
CA ILE A 38 3.64 4.09 -7.25
C ILE A 38 5.10 4.42 -7.53
N ARG A 39 6.00 3.43 -7.48
CA ARG A 39 7.42 3.63 -7.77
C ARG A 39 7.68 3.99 -9.23
N LYS A 40 6.96 3.37 -10.17
CA LYS A 40 7.03 3.71 -11.60
C LYS A 40 6.57 5.15 -11.84
N LEU A 41 5.41 5.54 -11.32
CA LEU A 41 4.91 6.91 -11.44
C LEU A 41 5.84 7.92 -10.77
N ALA A 42 6.36 7.61 -9.59
CA ALA A 42 7.30 8.47 -8.89
C ALA A 42 8.63 8.65 -9.63
N SER A 43 9.04 7.66 -10.44
CA SER A 43 10.25 7.77 -11.27
C SER A 43 10.14 8.84 -12.36
N LEU A 44 8.91 9.24 -12.72
CA LEU A 44 8.62 10.29 -13.69
C LEU A 44 8.64 11.70 -13.07
N LEU A 45 8.72 11.81 -11.73
CA LEU A 45 8.74 13.10 -11.05
C LEU A 45 10.15 13.72 -11.10
N ALA A 46 10.20 15.03 -11.31
CA ALA A 46 11.47 15.79 -11.26
C ALA A 46 12.17 15.66 -9.90
N THR A 47 11.39 15.72 -8.82
CA THR A 47 11.86 15.45 -7.45
C THR A 47 11.24 14.14 -6.99
N LYS A 48 12.10 13.13 -6.79
CA LYS A 48 11.67 11.79 -6.37
C LYS A 48 11.34 11.81 -4.88
N PRO A 49 10.15 11.31 -4.47
CA PRO A 49 9.86 11.09 -3.07
C PRO A 49 10.68 9.92 -2.52
N ASN A 50 10.86 9.88 -1.21
CA ASN A 50 11.39 8.71 -0.51
C ASN A 50 10.24 7.79 -0.11
N PHE A 51 10.51 6.48 -0.08
CA PHE A 51 9.53 5.47 0.29
C PHE A 51 10.05 4.63 1.44
N TYR A 52 9.20 4.42 2.45
CA TYR A 52 9.53 3.64 3.63
C TYR A 52 8.41 2.64 3.94
N HIS A 53 8.79 1.51 4.51
CA HIS A 53 7.88 0.65 5.27
C HIS A 53 8.08 0.96 6.75
N TRP A 54 7.01 1.01 7.54
CA TRP A 54 7.11 1.30 8.96
C TRP A 54 6.31 0.32 9.79
N ARG A 55 6.95 -0.15 10.86
CA ARG A 55 6.35 -1.04 11.85
C ARG A 55 6.84 -0.67 13.24
N ALA A 56 5.92 -0.57 14.20
CA ALA A 56 6.23 -0.39 15.61
C ALA A 56 6.32 -1.74 16.33
N SER A 57 7.05 -1.76 17.46
CA SER A 57 7.13 -2.91 18.36
C SER A 57 5.78 -3.32 18.95
N SER A 58 4.81 -2.39 19.03
CA SER A 58 3.43 -2.65 19.44
C SER A 58 2.59 -3.38 18.38
N GLY A 59 3.16 -3.67 17.20
CA GLY A 59 2.47 -4.32 16.08
C GLY A 59 1.68 -3.35 15.19
N ALA A 60 1.75 -2.04 15.42
CA ALA A 60 1.24 -1.07 14.45
C ALA A 60 2.12 -1.07 13.20
N GLU A 61 1.51 -0.98 12.01
CA GLU A 61 2.19 -1.06 10.72
C GLU A 61 1.51 -0.10 9.74
N VAL A 62 2.32 0.44 8.83
CA VAL A 62 1.89 1.24 7.68
C VAL A 62 2.57 0.64 6.45
N ASP A 63 1.77 0.25 5.45
CA ASP A 63 2.24 -0.46 4.25
C ASP A 63 3.26 0.37 3.46
N LEU A 64 3.00 1.67 3.31
CA LEU A 64 3.88 2.61 2.63
C LEU A 64 3.83 3.98 3.29
N ILE A 65 4.99 4.57 3.53
CA ILE A 65 5.15 5.99 3.83
C ILE A 65 5.86 6.63 2.65
N LEU A 66 5.19 7.60 2.03
CA LEU A 66 5.79 8.49 1.05
C LEU A 66 6.28 9.73 1.80
N GLU A 67 7.56 10.07 1.67
CA GLU A 67 8.12 11.33 2.15
C GLU A 67 8.43 12.25 0.97
N ARG A 68 8.00 13.50 1.09
CA ARG A 68 8.32 14.55 0.13
C ARG A 68 8.35 15.91 0.83
N ASP A 69 9.42 16.66 0.62
CA ASP A 69 9.61 18.01 1.16
C ASP A 69 9.48 18.05 2.71
N GLY A 70 9.97 17.01 3.39
CA GLY A 70 9.90 16.85 4.85
C GLY A 70 8.51 16.45 5.37
N LYS A 71 7.54 16.21 4.49
CA LYS A 71 6.18 15.77 4.83
C LYS A 71 6.03 14.28 4.57
N PHE A 72 5.40 13.60 5.52
CA PHE A 72 5.18 12.16 5.47
C PHE A 72 3.70 11.85 5.23
N PHE A 73 3.44 11.02 4.22
CA PHE A 73 2.12 10.61 3.79
C PHE A 73 1.98 9.09 3.96
N PRO A 74 1.27 8.63 5.00
CA PRO A 74 1.03 7.22 5.23
C PRO A 74 -0.07 6.72 4.29
N ILE A 75 0.21 5.62 3.61
CA ILE A 75 -0.65 4.96 2.63
C ILE A 75 -0.90 3.54 3.10
N GLU A 76 -2.17 3.19 3.18
CA GLU A 76 -2.64 1.83 3.45
C GLU A 76 -3.17 1.24 2.13
N ILE A 77 -2.78 0.01 1.81
CA ILE A 77 -3.15 -0.67 0.58
C ILE A 77 -4.02 -1.86 0.95
N LYS A 78 -5.21 -1.99 0.35
CA LYS A 78 -6.12 -3.10 0.63
C LYS A 78 -6.68 -3.71 -0.64
N ALA A 79 -6.53 -5.03 -0.76
CA ALA A 79 -7.17 -5.83 -1.81
C ALA A 79 -8.65 -6.07 -1.48
N THR A 80 -9.47 -5.00 -1.48
CA THR A 80 -10.91 -5.08 -1.23
C THR A 80 -11.66 -4.13 -2.14
N HIS A 81 -12.96 -4.35 -2.35
CA HIS A 81 -13.83 -3.45 -3.10
C HIS A 81 -14.46 -2.36 -2.24
N GLN A 82 -14.54 -2.56 -0.91
CA GLN A 82 -15.17 -1.60 0.00
C GLN A 82 -14.20 -1.24 1.11
N PRO A 83 -13.21 -0.41 0.80
CA PRO A 83 -12.20 -0.10 1.77
C PRO A 83 -12.76 0.87 2.80
N LYS A 84 -12.64 0.50 4.07
CA LYS A 84 -13.01 1.37 5.18
C LYS A 84 -11.75 1.81 5.88
N VAL A 85 -11.58 3.13 6.03
CA VAL A 85 -10.61 3.67 6.97
C VAL A 85 -11.10 3.31 8.37
N SER A 86 -10.53 2.25 8.93
CA SER A 86 -10.92 1.81 10.27
C SER A 86 -10.50 2.87 11.30
N ALA A 87 -11.33 3.10 12.31
CA ALA A 87 -10.95 3.93 13.45
C ALA A 87 -9.65 3.42 14.12
N ALA A 88 -9.42 2.11 14.06
CA ALA A 88 -8.18 1.47 14.49
C ALA A 88 -6.96 1.96 13.67
N TYR A 89 -7.07 2.09 12.35
CA TYR A 89 -5.99 2.64 11.51
C TYR A 89 -5.66 4.10 11.89
N LEU A 90 -6.68 4.95 12.04
CA LEU A 90 -6.48 6.33 12.48
C LEU A 90 -5.86 6.40 13.88
N GLN A 91 -6.23 5.49 14.77
CA GLN A 91 -5.64 5.40 16.10
C GLN A 91 -4.19 4.89 16.07
N LYS A 92 -3.84 3.97 15.15
CA LYS A 92 -2.44 3.55 14.90
C LYS A 92 -1.59 4.74 14.48
N LEU A 93 -2.06 5.54 13.51
CA LEU A 93 -1.37 6.75 13.05
C LEU A 93 -1.21 7.79 14.18
N ARG A 94 -2.24 8.02 15.00
CA ARG A 94 -2.13 8.96 16.14
C ARG A 94 -1.14 8.51 17.20
N LYS A 95 -0.96 7.20 17.40
CA LYS A 95 -0.04 6.64 18.40
C LYS A 95 1.43 6.60 17.94
N SER A 96 1.72 6.75 16.65
CA SER A 96 3.09 6.67 16.13
C SER A 96 3.95 7.92 16.40
N ALA A 97 3.40 8.94 17.09
CA ALA A 97 4.05 10.22 17.41
C ALA A 97 4.55 11.03 16.19
N LEU A 98 4.28 10.56 14.98
CA LEU A 98 4.55 11.28 13.73
C LEU A 98 3.31 12.12 13.41
N LEU A 99 3.49 13.43 13.34
CA LEU A 99 2.50 14.38 12.80
C LEU A 99 2.43 14.18 11.28
N MET A 100 1.85 13.06 10.86
CA MET A 100 1.57 12.73 9.48
C MET A 100 0.20 13.30 9.10
N PRO A 101 0.10 14.22 8.13
CA PRO A 101 -1.19 14.50 7.53
C PRO A 101 -1.77 13.17 7.01
N PRO A 102 -3.04 12.86 7.30
CA PRO A 102 -3.60 11.62 6.79
C PRO A 102 -3.60 11.69 5.26
N ILE A 103 -3.54 10.53 4.58
CA ILE A 103 -4.40 10.14 3.45
C ILE A 103 -3.65 9.28 2.43
N GLY A 104 -4.31 8.18 2.09
CA GLY A 104 -4.01 7.33 0.94
C GLY A 104 -4.59 5.96 1.22
N LEU A 105 -5.76 5.67 0.68
CA LEU A 105 -6.28 4.32 0.67
C LEU A 105 -6.45 3.90 -0.78
N ILE A 106 -5.76 2.82 -1.14
CA ILE A 106 -5.79 2.27 -2.50
C ILE A 106 -6.52 0.94 -2.45
N SER A 107 -7.56 0.83 -3.27
CA SER A 107 -8.47 -0.31 -3.36
C SER A 107 -8.47 -0.89 -4.75
N ALA A 108 -8.83 -2.16 -4.85
CA ALA A 108 -9.06 -2.83 -6.13
C ALA A 108 -10.41 -2.39 -6.74
N GLU A 109 -10.49 -1.16 -7.23
CA GLU A 109 -11.54 -0.64 -8.11
C GLU A 109 -10.92 0.36 -9.10
N GLU A 110 -11.59 0.69 -10.21
CA GLU A 110 -11.12 1.66 -11.22
C GLU A 110 -10.89 3.08 -10.67
N GLN A 111 -11.21 3.36 -9.39
CA GLN A 111 -11.02 4.66 -8.75
C GLN A 111 -10.29 4.55 -7.39
N SER A 112 -9.16 5.24 -7.30
CA SER A 112 -8.46 5.51 -6.03
C SER A 112 -9.17 6.62 -5.26
N TYR A 113 -9.54 6.36 -3.99
CA TYR A 113 -10.23 7.33 -3.14
C TYR A 113 -9.23 8.16 -2.32
N LEU A 114 -9.20 9.47 -2.57
CA LEU A 114 -8.65 10.42 -1.61
C LEU A 114 -9.71 10.68 -0.54
N VAL A 115 -9.51 10.11 0.65
CA VAL A 115 -10.24 10.56 1.85
C VAL A 115 -9.77 12.00 2.12
N LYS A 116 -10.65 12.94 2.48
CA LYS A 116 -10.26 14.31 2.85
C LYS A 116 -10.22 14.46 4.36
#